data_AF-A0A3S0YNQ2-F1
#
_entry.id   AF-A0A3S0YNQ2-F1
#
_cell.length_a   1.000
_cell.length_b   1.000
_cell.length_c   1.000
_cell.angle_alpha   90.00
_cell.angle_beta   90.00
_cell.angle_gamma   90.00
#
_symmetry.space_group_name_H-M   'P 1'
#
loop_
_entity.id
_entity.type
_entity.pdbx_description
1 polymer ?
#
loop_
_entity_poly.entity_id
_entity_poly.type
_entity_poly.pdbx_seq_one_letter_code
_entity_poly.pdbx_strand_id
1 'polypeptide(L)'
;MNQSAGSRPEDLPFFSFGRYNQIEQPGQVMGAEEISIGSGVVLRYGYWLNVCTPVTGERPKIVIGDGVHTHFGLRLSAANSIVLEPHSAFGPNVYIADTDHQYRYVGLPVIHQGITRTDGSVVVGEGTWVGSNVVIAGSIKIGKGCVIGANSIVTRDVPDYCVAIGSPAKVVKAFDPDAGDWVRIRDEEQLRELLRARRERPLLTIGIPTYNRASDLQKCLETLLPQIGENGLIEVCVSDNASTDETPRVLAGFVEQHPRLRVRRNAANLGAERNFLELIPFARGKFLKLHGDDDFFLPTTVQPLLHAVLQLRNRSVLFLDILREEGGLEAGEGMDDFLREASFNAGFITSLILDREALLGMEGLDRHVGSGFNHVHWVYRLLERNPLFGLVRGNRFSHAYNEPAGYNFGDYFIRGYLQVLGSFAGRGLGSEALSREKLLLVQNLVLPWLKQSEEEGLGTDVAGFEDIFEEHYRDEPYFEEARKHVRHALARLEDSRDREAPPASPDRDANG
;
A
#
# COMPACT_ATOMS: atom_id res chain seq x y z
N MET A 1 18.48 -26.56 -26.50
CA MET A 1 19.69 -26.34 -27.33
C MET A 1 20.76 -25.73 -26.45
N ASN A 2 21.85 -26.44 -26.15
CA ASN A 2 23.04 -25.82 -25.54
C ASN A 2 23.83 -25.14 -26.66
N GLN A 3 23.94 -23.80 -26.65
CA GLN A 3 24.83 -23.10 -27.59
C GLN A 3 25.55 -21.87 -27.04
N SER A 4 26.77 -21.75 -27.59
CA SER A 4 27.85 -20.76 -27.56
C SER A 4 28.05 -19.85 -26.35
N ALA A 5 29.17 -20.11 -25.67
CA ALA A 5 29.95 -19.10 -24.98
C ALA A 5 30.21 -17.90 -25.93
N GLY A 6 29.45 -16.81 -25.77
CA GLY A 6 29.66 -15.59 -26.55
C GLY A 6 28.43 -14.70 -26.76
N SER A 7 27.20 -15.21 -26.62
CA SER A 7 26.00 -14.35 -26.61
C SER A 7 25.94 -13.58 -25.29
N ARG A 8 25.61 -12.29 -25.35
CA ARG A 8 25.37 -11.54 -24.12
C ARG A 8 24.04 -12.01 -23.54
N PRO A 9 23.87 -12.05 -22.21
CA PRO A 9 22.60 -12.45 -21.58
C PRO A 9 21.38 -11.75 -22.18
N GLU A 10 21.49 -10.46 -22.48
CA GLU A 10 20.43 -9.65 -23.07
C GLU A 10 19.99 -10.08 -24.48
N ASP A 11 20.80 -10.86 -25.20
CA ASP A 11 20.48 -11.36 -26.53
C ASP A 11 19.69 -12.69 -26.48
N LEU A 12 19.49 -13.27 -25.28
CA LEU A 12 18.74 -14.51 -25.11
C LEU A 12 17.23 -14.24 -25.19
N PRO A 13 16.44 -15.22 -25.69
CA PRO A 13 14.99 -15.06 -25.87
C PRO A 13 14.25 -15.25 -24.53
N PHE A 14 14.51 -14.40 -23.55
CA PHE A 14 13.81 -14.45 -22.26
C PHE A 14 12.30 -14.26 -22.44
N PHE A 15 11.49 -14.90 -21.59
CA PHE A 15 10.03 -14.69 -21.58
C PHE A 15 9.70 -13.22 -21.33
N SER A 16 10.41 -12.61 -20.38
CA SER A 16 10.44 -11.16 -20.18
C SER A 16 11.79 -10.74 -19.63
N PHE A 17 12.22 -9.52 -19.97
CA PHE A 17 13.48 -8.96 -19.53
C PHE A 17 13.32 -7.47 -19.21
N GLY A 18 13.43 -7.13 -17.93
CA GLY A 18 13.33 -5.76 -17.43
C GLY A 18 14.55 -4.89 -17.76
N ARG A 19 14.55 -3.67 -17.23
CA ARG A 19 15.59 -2.66 -17.49
C ARG A 19 16.64 -2.64 -16.39
N TYR A 20 17.81 -2.07 -16.68
CA TYR A 20 18.87 -1.78 -15.71
C TYR A 20 19.46 -3.02 -15.01
N ASN A 21 19.42 -4.18 -15.69
CA ASN A 21 19.98 -5.43 -15.17
C ASN A 21 21.50 -5.45 -15.28
N GLN A 22 22.17 -6.06 -14.31
CA GLN A 22 23.62 -6.32 -14.30
C GLN A 22 23.85 -7.83 -14.24
N ILE A 23 24.13 -8.45 -15.39
CA ILE A 23 24.33 -9.90 -15.51
C ILE A 23 25.76 -10.17 -15.96
N GLU A 24 26.58 -10.73 -15.07
CA GLU A 24 28.01 -10.95 -15.28
C GLU A 24 28.32 -12.31 -15.90
N GLN A 25 29.28 -12.34 -16.82
CA GLN A 25 29.81 -13.57 -17.41
C GLN A 25 31.03 -14.10 -16.64
N PRO A 26 31.30 -15.42 -16.67
CA PRO A 26 30.53 -16.46 -17.36
C PRO A 26 29.27 -16.85 -16.59
N GLY A 27 28.20 -17.18 -17.29
CA GLY A 27 27.00 -17.81 -16.71
C GLY A 27 26.33 -18.76 -17.71
N GLN A 28 25.45 -19.63 -17.23
CA GLN A 28 24.74 -20.60 -18.05
C GLN A 28 23.23 -20.42 -17.95
N VAL A 29 22.55 -20.41 -19.09
CA VAL A 29 21.09 -20.30 -19.20
C VAL A 29 20.58 -21.40 -20.13
N MET A 30 19.60 -22.17 -19.66
CA MET A 30 18.93 -23.22 -20.41
C MET A 30 17.42 -23.03 -20.30
N GLY A 31 16.73 -22.88 -21.44
CA GLY A 31 15.30 -22.59 -21.52
C GLY A 31 14.98 -21.13 -21.23
N ALA A 32 15.72 -20.18 -21.82
CA ALA A 32 15.56 -18.74 -21.58
C ALA A 32 14.10 -18.27 -21.82
N GLU A 33 13.43 -18.84 -22.81
CA GLU A 33 12.02 -18.59 -23.15
C GLU A 33 11.02 -18.94 -22.02
N GLU A 34 11.47 -19.61 -20.97
CA GLU A 34 10.72 -19.95 -19.76
C GLU A 34 11.19 -19.17 -18.53
N ILE A 35 12.04 -18.17 -18.72
CA ILE A 35 12.65 -17.39 -17.64
C ILE A 35 12.25 -15.93 -17.81
N SER A 36 11.71 -15.35 -16.74
CA SER A 36 11.47 -13.91 -16.63
C SER A 36 12.48 -13.28 -15.69
N ILE A 37 13.09 -12.19 -16.14
CA ILE A 37 14.00 -11.36 -15.36
C ILE A 37 13.37 -9.98 -15.23
N GLY A 38 13.15 -9.53 -14.00
CA GLY A 38 12.65 -8.19 -13.68
C GLY A 38 13.63 -7.09 -14.03
N SER A 39 13.42 -5.91 -13.45
CA SER A 39 14.28 -4.73 -13.59
C SER A 39 15.23 -4.59 -12.41
N GLY A 40 16.43 -4.04 -12.63
CA GLY A 40 17.43 -3.80 -11.58
C GLY A 40 17.99 -5.09 -10.98
N VAL A 41 17.85 -6.23 -11.67
CA VAL A 41 18.37 -7.52 -11.21
C VAL A 41 19.89 -7.54 -11.32
N VAL A 42 20.57 -8.04 -10.30
CA VAL A 42 22.01 -8.23 -10.29
C VAL A 42 22.32 -9.72 -10.16
N LEU A 43 22.84 -10.31 -11.24
CA LEU A 43 23.35 -11.69 -11.30
C LEU A 43 24.86 -11.67 -11.47
N ARG A 44 25.59 -12.00 -10.40
CA ARG A 44 27.06 -12.13 -10.45
C ARG A 44 27.49 -13.43 -11.14
N TYR A 45 28.72 -13.46 -11.63
CA TYR A 45 29.26 -14.56 -12.44
C TYR A 45 29.10 -15.95 -11.79
N GLY A 46 29.11 -16.99 -12.62
CA GLY A 46 28.98 -18.39 -12.22
C GLY A 46 27.54 -18.85 -12.00
N TYR A 47 26.54 -18.04 -12.39
CA TYR A 47 25.14 -18.44 -12.29
C TYR A 47 24.80 -19.59 -13.26
N TRP A 48 23.81 -20.40 -12.88
CA TRP A 48 23.22 -21.45 -13.72
C TRP A 48 21.71 -21.40 -13.57
N LEU A 49 21.02 -21.01 -14.64
CA LEU A 49 19.57 -20.97 -14.72
C LEU A 49 19.13 -22.09 -15.66
N ASN A 50 18.43 -23.09 -15.13
CA ASN A 50 18.12 -24.31 -15.87
C ASN A 50 16.65 -24.68 -15.75
N VAL A 51 15.97 -24.73 -16.89
CA VAL A 51 14.62 -25.28 -17.02
C VAL A 51 14.72 -26.69 -17.61
N CYS A 52 14.36 -27.70 -16.81
CA CYS A 52 14.77 -29.11 -16.98
C CYS A 52 13.84 -29.95 -17.88
N THR A 53 12.61 -29.52 -18.12
CA THR A 53 11.54 -30.35 -18.72
C THR A 53 10.98 -29.71 -20.00
N PRO A 54 10.44 -30.49 -20.94
CA PRO A 54 9.69 -29.91 -22.06
C PRO A 54 8.46 -29.16 -21.54
N VAL A 55 8.22 -27.99 -22.12
CA VAL A 55 7.26 -26.96 -21.71
C VAL A 55 5.82 -27.50 -21.58
N THR A 56 5.40 -27.84 -20.36
CA THR A 56 4.00 -28.10 -20.01
C THR A 56 3.61 -27.34 -18.73
N GLY A 57 2.35 -26.94 -18.60
CA GLY A 57 1.84 -26.16 -17.47
C GLY A 57 2.10 -24.66 -17.56
N GLU A 58 2.03 -23.97 -16.42
CA GLU A 58 2.15 -22.51 -16.33
C GLU A 58 3.56 -22.02 -16.69
N ARG A 59 3.61 -20.86 -17.34
CA ARG A 59 4.83 -20.17 -17.79
C ARG A 59 4.81 -18.74 -17.25
N PRO A 60 5.97 -18.13 -16.97
CA PRO A 60 7.33 -18.69 -17.00
C PRO A 60 7.60 -19.69 -15.85
N LYS A 61 8.64 -20.52 -15.99
CA LYS A 61 9.09 -21.51 -15.00
C LYS A 61 10.05 -20.94 -13.97
N ILE A 62 10.84 -19.94 -14.34
CA ILE A 62 11.70 -19.20 -13.41
C ILE A 62 11.30 -17.72 -13.48
N VAL A 63 10.98 -17.13 -12.34
CA VAL A 63 10.72 -15.70 -12.20
C VAL A 63 11.75 -15.12 -11.24
N ILE A 64 12.56 -14.20 -11.74
CA ILE A 64 13.48 -13.38 -10.93
C ILE A 64 12.87 -11.98 -10.87
N GLY A 65 12.32 -11.61 -9.72
CA GLY A 65 11.63 -10.35 -9.50
C GLY A 65 12.54 -9.12 -9.52
N ASP A 66 11.94 -7.94 -9.49
CA ASP A 66 12.65 -6.67 -9.53
C ASP A 66 13.63 -6.50 -8.37
N GLY A 67 14.82 -5.97 -8.65
CA GLY A 67 15.83 -5.68 -7.64
C GLY A 67 16.40 -6.91 -6.92
N VAL A 68 16.16 -8.13 -7.43
CA VAL A 68 16.82 -9.33 -6.89
C VAL A 68 18.33 -9.22 -7.05
N HIS A 69 19.06 -9.47 -5.96
CA HIS A 69 20.51 -9.34 -5.94
C HIS A 69 21.17 -10.65 -5.54
N THR A 70 22.04 -11.17 -6.39
CA THR A 70 22.76 -12.42 -6.11
C THR A 70 24.26 -12.20 -6.13
N HIS A 71 24.96 -12.93 -5.28
CA HIS A 71 26.41 -13.11 -5.39
C HIS A 71 26.73 -14.25 -6.38
N PHE A 72 28.02 -14.55 -6.53
CA PHE A 72 28.50 -15.54 -7.50
C PHE A 72 27.92 -16.94 -7.22
N GLY A 73 27.65 -17.69 -8.28
CA GLY A 73 27.28 -19.11 -8.15
C GLY A 73 25.83 -19.41 -7.81
N LEU A 74 24.86 -18.51 -8.08
CA LEU A 74 23.43 -18.84 -7.97
C LEU A 74 23.08 -19.98 -8.94
N ARG A 75 22.42 -21.03 -8.44
CA ARG A 75 22.00 -22.17 -9.26
C ARG A 75 20.52 -22.42 -9.07
N LEU A 76 19.73 -22.21 -10.14
CA LEU A 76 18.30 -22.47 -10.18
C LEU A 76 18.03 -23.63 -11.14
N SER A 77 17.33 -24.66 -10.66
CA SER A 77 16.96 -25.84 -11.45
C SER A 77 15.46 -26.06 -11.33
N ALA A 78 14.70 -25.54 -12.30
CA ALA A 78 13.24 -25.63 -12.32
C ALA A 78 12.77 -26.74 -13.26
N ALA A 79 11.95 -27.66 -12.75
CA ALA A 79 11.12 -28.53 -13.58
C ALA A 79 9.67 -28.02 -13.67
N ASN A 80 9.24 -27.20 -12.70
CA ASN A 80 7.87 -26.82 -12.43
C ASN A 80 7.69 -25.30 -12.25
N SER A 81 8.22 -24.70 -11.17
CA SER A 81 8.17 -23.25 -10.89
C SER A 81 9.14 -22.84 -9.78
N ILE A 82 9.97 -21.83 -10.05
CA ILE A 82 10.81 -21.15 -9.06
C ILE A 82 10.57 -19.64 -9.17
N VAL A 83 10.14 -19.02 -8.08
CA VAL A 83 9.88 -17.58 -7.99
C VAL A 83 10.77 -16.96 -6.91
N LEU A 84 11.60 -16.02 -7.31
CA LEU A 84 12.35 -15.15 -6.42
C LEU A 84 11.63 -13.79 -6.42
N GLU A 85 10.90 -13.47 -5.35
CA GLU A 85 10.14 -12.23 -5.27
C GLU A 85 11.07 -11.00 -5.16
N PRO A 86 10.55 -9.78 -5.44
CA PRO A 86 11.35 -8.56 -5.50
C PRO A 86 12.22 -8.31 -4.27
N HIS A 87 13.37 -7.69 -4.50
CA HIS A 87 14.33 -7.28 -3.47
C HIS A 87 14.85 -8.41 -2.56
N SER A 88 14.63 -9.68 -2.92
CA SER A 88 15.29 -10.81 -2.26
C SER A 88 16.77 -10.86 -2.64
N ALA A 89 17.60 -11.29 -1.70
CA ALA A 89 19.05 -11.26 -1.82
C ALA A 89 19.68 -12.61 -1.47
N PHE A 90 20.66 -13.01 -2.28
CA PHE A 90 21.25 -14.34 -2.24
C PHE A 90 22.78 -14.26 -2.12
N GLY A 91 23.31 -14.87 -1.07
CA GLY A 91 24.74 -15.04 -0.87
C GLY A 91 25.36 -15.99 -1.91
N PRO A 92 26.70 -16.17 -1.87
CA PRO A 92 27.38 -17.05 -2.81
C PRO A 92 26.90 -18.50 -2.79
N ASN A 93 26.92 -19.15 -3.96
CA ASN A 93 26.72 -20.59 -4.16
C ASN A 93 25.36 -21.15 -3.70
N VAL A 94 24.31 -20.33 -3.62
CA VAL A 94 22.95 -20.80 -3.31
C VAL A 94 22.43 -21.73 -4.41
N TYR A 95 21.85 -22.86 -4.01
CA TYR A 95 21.22 -23.83 -4.90
C TYR A 95 19.73 -23.97 -4.60
N ILE A 96 18.89 -23.83 -5.63
CA ILE A 96 17.44 -23.91 -5.54
C ILE A 96 16.92 -24.88 -6.60
N ALA A 97 16.14 -25.87 -6.17
CA ALA A 97 15.48 -26.82 -7.05
C ALA A 97 14.07 -27.16 -6.54
N ASP A 98 13.09 -27.18 -7.45
CA ASP A 98 11.67 -27.44 -7.14
C ASP A 98 11.29 -28.94 -7.15
N THR A 99 12.19 -29.78 -7.61
CA THR A 99 12.09 -31.24 -7.61
C THR A 99 13.46 -31.88 -7.40
N ASP A 100 13.46 -33.15 -6.99
CA ASP A 100 14.63 -34.03 -7.00
C ASP A 100 14.49 -35.11 -8.09
N HIS A 101 15.52 -35.92 -8.29
CA HIS A 101 15.51 -37.10 -9.15
C HIS A 101 14.82 -38.29 -8.47
N GLN A 102 14.09 -39.09 -9.26
CA GLN A 102 13.59 -40.38 -8.79
C GLN A 102 14.74 -41.35 -8.56
N TYR A 103 14.66 -42.08 -7.46
CA TYR A 103 15.67 -43.08 -7.09
C TYR A 103 15.06 -44.41 -6.63
N ARG A 104 13.73 -44.54 -6.67
CA ARG A 104 13.01 -45.69 -6.11
C ARG A 104 13.07 -46.96 -6.98
N TYR A 105 13.42 -46.86 -8.26
CA TYR A 105 13.57 -48.01 -9.14
C TYR A 105 14.98 -48.61 -9.04
N VAL A 106 15.16 -49.52 -8.08
CA VAL A 106 16.45 -50.20 -7.85
C VAL A 106 16.86 -50.99 -9.10
N GLY A 107 18.11 -50.84 -9.53
CA GLY A 107 18.67 -51.49 -10.73
C GLY A 107 18.61 -50.63 -12.01
N LEU A 108 17.86 -49.53 -11.99
CA LEU A 108 17.85 -48.53 -13.06
C LEU A 108 18.70 -47.32 -12.64
N PRO A 109 19.64 -46.82 -13.48
CA PRO A 109 20.38 -45.59 -13.18
C PRO A 109 19.43 -44.41 -12.93
N VAL A 110 19.70 -43.57 -11.92
CA VAL A 110 18.86 -42.42 -11.50
C VAL A 110 18.47 -41.52 -12.67
N ILE A 111 19.40 -41.27 -13.60
CA ILE A 111 19.17 -40.44 -14.79
C ILE A 111 18.05 -40.97 -15.70
N HIS A 112 17.71 -42.26 -15.62
CA HIS A 112 16.62 -42.88 -16.38
C HIS A 112 15.31 -43.01 -15.58
N GLN A 113 15.26 -42.54 -14.33
CA GLN A 113 14.09 -42.70 -13.46
C GLN A 113 13.14 -41.50 -13.47
N GLY A 114 13.55 -40.36 -14.03
CA GLY A 114 12.75 -39.13 -14.06
C GLY A 114 12.84 -38.30 -12.77
N ILE A 115 11.79 -37.53 -12.47
CA ILE A 115 11.73 -36.55 -11.38
C ILE A 115 10.71 -36.92 -10.30
N THR A 116 10.93 -36.44 -9.07
CA THR A 116 10.08 -36.79 -7.92
C THR A 116 8.65 -36.27 -7.99
N ARG A 117 8.42 -35.15 -8.68
CA ARG A 117 7.11 -34.49 -8.80
C ARG A 117 7.04 -33.55 -10.00
N THR A 118 5.83 -33.29 -10.49
CA THR A 118 5.53 -32.40 -11.63
C THR A 118 4.66 -31.19 -11.26
N ASP A 119 4.47 -30.97 -9.96
CA ASP A 119 3.60 -29.94 -9.37
C ASP A 119 4.31 -29.15 -8.26
N GLY A 120 5.64 -29.27 -8.16
CA GLY A 120 6.42 -28.57 -7.15
C GLY A 120 6.52 -27.07 -7.43
N SER A 121 6.72 -26.27 -6.39
CA SER A 121 7.07 -24.86 -6.52
C SER A 121 8.00 -24.40 -5.42
N VAL A 122 8.95 -23.52 -5.76
CA VAL A 122 9.75 -22.79 -4.78
C VAL A 122 9.44 -21.32 -4.87
N VAL A 123 9.11 -20.70 -3.74
CA VAL A 123 8.92 -19.25 -3.63
C VAL A 123 9.85 -18.72 -2.54
N VAL A 124 10.65 -17.71 -2.88
CA VAL A 124 11.44 -16.93 -1.92
C VAL A 124 10.84 -15.53 -1.85
N GLY A 125 10.22 -15.22 -0.70
CA GLY A 125 9.42 -14.04 -0.52
C GLY A 125 10.20 -12.72 -0.52
N GLU A 126 9.49 -11.64 -0.82
CA GLU A 126 10.00 -10.28 -0.95
C GLU A 126 10.94 -9.88 0.20
N GLY A 127 12.08 -9.28 -0.12
CA GLY A 127 13.05 -8.79 0.87
C GLY A 127 13.77 -9.86 1.69
N THR A 128 13.65 -11.14 1.35
CA THR A 128 14.32 -12.24 2.06
C THR A 128 15.82 -12.28 1.79
N TRP A 129 16.61 -12.52 2.82
CA TRP A 129 18.03 -12.83 2.72
C TRP A 129 18.29 -14.34 2.80
N VAL A 130 19.00 -14.87 1.80
CA VAL A 130 19.46 -16.27 1.76
C VAL A 130 20.98 -16.31 1.85
N GLY A 131 21.51 -16.84 2.94
CA GLY A 131 22.96 -16.88 3.18
C GLY A 131 23.74 -17.81 2.24
N SER A 132 25.07 -17.71 2.30
CA SER A 132 25.98 -18.49 1.44
C SER A 132 25.78 -20.00 1.57
N ASN A 133 25.95 -20.72 0.47
CA ASN A 133 25.89 -22.18 0.39
C ASN A 133 24.57 -22.79 0.92
N VAL A 134 23.48 -22.03 0.89
CA VAL A 134 22.15 -22.56 1.24
C VAL A 134 21.62 -23.45 0.11
N VAL A 135 20.99 -24.54 0.50
CA VAL A 135 20.24 -25.43 -0.39
C VAL A 135 18.76 -25.33 -0.08
N ILE A 136 17.94 -25.06 -1.10
CA ILE A 136 16.48 -25.09 -1.06
C ILE A 136 16.03 -26.15 -2.06
N ALA A 137 15.41 -27.23 -1.57
CA ALA A 137 15.07 -28.38 -2.41
C ALA A 137 13.65 -28.88 -2.12
N GLY A 138 12.86 -29.06 -3.19
CA GLY A 138 11.48 -29.56 -3.14
C GLY A 138 10.44 -28.45 -3.33
N SER A 139 9.22 -28.66 -2.82
CA SER A 139 8.17 -27.65 -2.90
C SER A 139 8.15 -26.84 -1.61
N ILE A 140 8.72 -25.64 -1.64
CA ILE A 140 9.05 -24.86 -0.44
C ILE A 140 8.67 -23.39 -0.62
N LYS A 141 7.97 -22.83 0.37
CA LYS A 141 7.72 -21.39 0.50
C LYS A 141 8.55 -20.81 1.64
N ILE A 142 9.44 -19.89 1.29
CA ILE A 142 10.11 -19.01 2.26
C ILE A 142 9.39 -17.66 2.21
N GLY A 143 8.83 -17.25 3.34
CA GLY A 143 8.05 -16.04 3.49
C GLY A 143 8.86 -14.75 3.37
N LYS A 144 8.18 -13.62 3.41
CA LYS A 144 8.75 -12.27 3.23
C LYS A 144 9.66 -11.88 4.39
N GLY A 145 10.71 -11.11 4.09
CA GLY A 145 11.64 -10.58 5.08
C GLY A 145 12.31 -11.67 5.95
N CYS A 146 12.45 -12.89 5.44
CA CYS A 146 13.11 -13.97 6.15
C CYS A 146 14.64 -13.83 6.10
N VAL A 147 15.31 -14.51 7.02
CA VAL A 147 16.77 -14.64 7.04
C VAL A 147 17.11 -16.12 7.12
N ILE A 148 17.70 -16.66 6.05
CA ILE A 148 18.21 -18.03 6.04
C ILE A 148 19.71 -17.99 6.28
N GLY A 149 20.17 -18.61 7.38
CA GLY A 149 21.59 -18.63 7.72
C GLY A 149 22.42 -19.43 6.71
N ALA A 150 23.69 -19.07 6.57
CA ALA A 150 24.62 -19.77 5.68
C ALA A 150 24.75 -21.27 6.01
N ASN A 151 25.03 -22.08 4.99
CA ASN A 151 25.16 -23.55 5.05
C ASN A 151 23.90 -24.27 5.58
N SER A 152 22.71 -23.68 5.40
CA SER A 152 21.44 -24.31 5.79
C SER A 152 20.84 -25.13 4.65
N ILE A 153 20.08 -26.18 5.00
CA ILE A 153 19.26 -26.95 4.05
C ILE A 153 17.78 -26.74 4.40
N VAL A 154 17.07 -26.01 3.55
CA VAL A 154 15.65 -25.70 3.74
C VAL A 154 14.82 -26.83 3.14
N THR A 155 14.18 -27.60 4.01
CA THR A 155 13.36 -28.77 3.64
C THR A 155 11.88 -28.60 4.03
N ARG A 156 11.51 -27.43 4.54
CA ARG A 156 10.14 -27.07 4.93
C ARG A 156 9.94 -25.57 4.80
N ASP A 157 8.68 -25.16 4.72
CA ASP A 157 8.30 -23.76 4.64
C ASP A 157 8.82 -22.95 5.84
N VAL A 158 9.17 -21.69 5.57
CA VAL A 158 9.62 -20.72 6.57
C VAL A 158 8.63 -19.55 6.55
N PRO A 159 7.86 -19.31 7.62
CA PRO A 159 6.88 -18.22 7.67
C PRO A 159 7.52 -16.83 7.61
N ASP A 160 6.77 -15.82 7.16
CA ASP A 160 7.23 -14.42 7.09
C ASP A 160 7.93 -13.94 8.37
N TYR A 161 8.96 -13.11 8.19
CA TYR A 161 9.74 -12.49 9.26
C TYR A 161 10.25 -13.52 10.29
N CYS A 162 10.88 -14.58 9.79
CA CYS A 162 11.55 -15.61 10.57
C CYS A 162 13.03 -15.74 10.20
N VAL A 163 13.84 -16.16 11.16
CA VAL A 163 15.25 -16.54 10.96
C VAL A 163 15.36 -18.04 11.08
N ALA A 164 15.84 -18.72 10.04
CA ALA A 164 16.01 -20.17 10.01
C ALA A 164 17.46 -20.55 9.73
N ILE A 165 17.99 -21.53 10.46
CA ILE A 165 19.38 -22.00 10.33
C ILE A 165 19.48 -23.53 10.45
N GLY A 166 20.54 -24.11 9.88
CA GLY A 166 20.93 -25.51 10.08
C GLY A 166 20.50 -26.46 8.96
N SER A 167 20.78 -27.75 9.16
CA SER A 167 20.46 -28.82 8.21
C SER A 167 19.85 -30.01 8.98
N PRO A 168 18.52 -30.22 8.90
CA PRO A 168 17.53 -29.37 8.24
C PRO A 168 17.36 -28.02 8.95
N ALA A 169 16.97 -26.99 8.19
CA ALA A 169 16.78 -25.64 8.71
C ALA A 169 15.62 -25.58 9.71
N LYS A 170 15.87 -24.93 10.85
CA LYS A 170 14.86 -24.69 11.89
C LYS A 170 14.78 -23.20 12.20
N VAL A 171 13.55 -22.73 12.41
CA VAL A 171 13.30 -21.36 12.86
C VAL A 171 13.86 -21.20 14.28
N VAL A 172 14.77 -20.24 14.45
CA VAL A 172 15.43 -19.93 15.73
C VAL A 172 15.06 -18.55 16.26
N LYS A 173 14.55 -17.67 15.39
CA LYS A 173 13.97 -16.38 15.77
C LYS A 173 12.76 -16.06 14.89
N ALA A 174 11.86 -15.27 15.42
CA ALA A 174 10.74 -14.72 14.67
C ALA A 174 10.44 -13.31 15.19
N PHE A 175 10.01 -12.41 14.31
CA PHE A 175 9.64 -11.05 14.70
C PHE A 175 8.38 -11.02 15.57
N ASP A 176 8.41 -10.30 16.69
CA ASP A 176 7.23 -10.09 17.53
C ASP A 176 6.81 -8.61 17.44
N PRO A 177 5.62 -8.29 16.89
CA PRO A 177 5.17 -6.91 16.79
C PRO A 177 4.94 -6.23 18.14
N ASP A 178 4.59 -6.99 19.18
CA ASP A 178 4.38 -6.43 20.52
C ASP A 178 5.72 -6.03 21.17
N ALA A 179 6.75 -6.87 20.99
CA ALA A 179 8.12 -6.53 21.42
C ALA A 179 8.78 -5.49 20.50
N GLY A 180 8.37 -5.42 19.24
CA GLY A 180 9.01 -4.62 18.20
C GLY A 180 10.43 -5.11 17.84
N ASP A 181 10.73 -6.39 18.06
CA ASP A 181 12.04 -7.01 17.81
C ASP A 181 11.92 -8.52 17.55
N TRP A 182 13.03 -9.17 17.19
CA TRP A 182 13.15 -10.60 16.96
C TRP A 182 13.26 -11.37 18.29
N VAL A 183 12.26 -12.18 18.58
CA VAL A 183 12.27 -13.07 19.75
C VAL A 183 12.86 -14.43 19.41
N ARG A 184 13.53 -15.07 20.38
CA ARG A 184 14.07 -16.42 20.23
C ARG A 184 12.94 -17.45 20.25
N ILE A 185 12.98 -18.38 19.29
CA ILE A 185 12.08 -19.52 19.18
C ILE A 185 12.78 -20.78 19.67
N ARG A 186 12.18 -21.46 20.65
CA ARG A 186 12.73 -22.67 21.30
C ARG A 186 12.21 -23.94 20.66
N ASP A 187 10.96 -23.92 20.21
CA ASP A 187 10.26 -25.06 19.63
C ASP A 187 9.15 -24.60 18.66
N GLU A 188 8.50 -25.57 18.03
CA GLU A 188 7.46 -25.33 17.03
C GLU A 188 6.12 -24.91 17.62
N GLU A 189 5.88 -25.16 18.91
CA GLU A 189 4.66 -24.71 19.59
C GLU A 189 4.71 -23.21 19.83
N GLN A 190 5.83 -22.71 20.37
CA GLN A 190 6.07 -21.28 20.55
C GLN A 190 5.97 -20.52 19.22
N LEU A 191 6.51 -21.08 18.14
CA LEU A 191 6.37 -20.48 16.80
C LEU A 191 4.89 -20.41 16.37
N ARG A 192 4.14 -21.50 16.53
CA ARG A 192 2.71 -21.55 16.15
C ARG A 192 1.88 -20.55 16.94
N GLU A 193 2.14 -20.40 18.24
CA GLU A 193 1.49 -19.41 19.09
C GLU A 193 1.79 -17.98 18.64
N LEU A 194 3.05 -17.64 18.40
CA LEU A 194 3.43 -16.31 17.91
C LEU A 194 2.78 -16.00 16.56
N LEU A 195 2.84 -16.94 15.62
CA LEU A 195 2.22 -16.77 14.31
C LEU A 195 0.69 -16.63 14.41
N ARG A 196 0.04 -17.34 15.33
CA ARG A 196 -1.38 -17.18 15.61
C ARG A 196 -1.67 -15.78 16.19
N ALA A 197 -0.87 -15.32 17.16
CA ALA A 197 -1.03 -14.00 17.76
C ALA A 197 -0.93 -12.89 16.71
N ARG A 198 0.05 -12.96 15.79
CA ARG A 198 0.15 -12.02 14.65
C ARG A 198 -1.17 -11.97 13.87
N ARG A 199 -1.77 -13.12 13.54
CA ARG A 199 -3.03 -13.18 12.78
C ARG A 199 -4.25 -12.64 13.52
N GLU A 200 -4.31 -12.86 14.83
CA GLU A 200 -5.44 -12.43 15.66
C GLU A 200 -5.36 -10.95 16.04
N ARG A 201 -4.13 -10.43 16.18
CA ARG A 201 -3.80 -9.05 16.51
C ARG A 201 -2.70 -8.55 15.53
N PRO A 202 -3.07 -8.24 14.27
CA PRO A 202 -2.11 -7.71 13.32
C PRO A 202 -1.56 -6.36 13.80
N LEU A 203 -0.41 -5.95 13.25
CA LEU A 203 0.13 -4.63 13.55
C LEU A 203 -0.68 -3.55 12.84
N LEU A 204 -1.07 -3.79 11.59
CA LEU A 204 -1.70 -2.82 10.71
C LEU A 204 -2.97 -3.38 10.07
N THR A 205 -4.06 -2.62 10.15
CA THR A 205 -5.24 -2.79 9.31
C THR A 205 -5.22 -1.74 8.21
N ILE A 206 -5.38 -2.15 6.96
CA ILE A 206 -5.71 -1.25 5.85
C ILE A 206 -7.24 -1.24 5.73
N GLY A 207 -7.86 -0.14 6.14
CA GLY A 207 -9.31 0.04 6.16
C GLY A 207 -9.79 0.83 4.95
N ILE A 208 -10.62 0.18 4.12
CA ILE A 208 -11.14 0.71 2.85
C ILE A 208 -12.66 0.87 2.98
N PRO A 209 -13.17 2.10 3.20
CA PRO A 209 -14.59 2.39 3.07
C PRO A 209 -14.96 2.50 1.59
N THR A 210 -16.11 1.94 1.19
CA THR A 210 -16.55 1.97 -0.22
C THR A 210 -18.06 2.15 -0.34
N TYR A 211 -18.50 2.77 -1.43
CA TYR A 211 -19.91 2.89 -1.81
C TYR A 211 -20.06 3.04 -3.31
N ASN A 212 -20.68 2.06 -3.97
CA ASN A 212 -20.98 2.09 -5.42
C ASN A 212 -19.76 2.36 -6.33
N ARG A 213 -18.61 1.77 -6.01
CA ARG A 213 -17.34 1.95 -6.71
C ARG A 213 -16.67 0.61 -7.05
N ALA A 214 -17.46 -0.35 -7.54
CA ALA A 214 -17.01 -1.72 -7.77
C ALA A 214 -15.70 -1.81 -8.60
N SER A 215 -15.56 -1.00 -9.65
CA SER A 215 -14.39 -1.05 -10.54
C SER A 215 -13.10 -0.57 -9.86
N ASP A 216 -13.16 0.53 -9.11
CA ASP A 216 -11.98 1.09 -8.46
C ASP A 216 -11.58 0.21 -7.28
N LEU A 217 -12.55 -0.23 -6.47
CA LEU A 217 -12.32 -1.19 -5.40
C LEU A 217 -11.66 -2.47 -5.90
N GLN A 218 -12.13 -3.01 -7.04
CA GLN A 218 -11.51 -4.18 -7.65
C GLN A 218 -10.03 -3.94 -7.95
N LYS A 219 -9.68 -2.84 -8.63
CA LYS A 219 -8.28 -2.50 -8.94
C LYS A 219 -7.45 -2.26 -7.67
N CYS A 220 -8.02 -1.61 -6.66
CA CYS A 220 -7.38 -1.41 -5.36
C CYS A 220 -7.03 -2.77 -4.72
N LEU A 221 -7.96 -3.71 -4.67
CA LEU A 221 -7.73 -5.04 -4.11
C LEU A 221 -6.74 -5.89 -4.95
N GLU A 222 -6.81 -5.82 -6.28
CA GLU A 222 -5.87 -6.51 -7.20
C GLU A 222 -4.43 -6.04 -7.02
N THR A 223 -4.22 -4.75 -6.76
CA THR A 223 -2.88 -4.19 -6.53
C THR A 223 -2.38 -4.40 -5.10
N LEU A 224 -3.28 -4.46 -4.12
CA LEU A 224 -2.95 -4.59 -2.69
C LEU A 224 -2.73 -6.03 -2.22
N LEU A 225 -3.71 -6.92 -2.47
CA LEU A 225 -3.76 -8.23 -1.82
C LEU A 225 -2.57 -9.15 -2.16
N PRO A 226 -2.04 -9.19 -3.40
CA PRO A 226 -0.83 -9.96 -3.70
C PRO A 226 0.40 -9.50 -2.90
N GLN A 227 0.53 -8.18 -2.67
CA GLN A 227 1.64 -7.61 -1.89
C GLN A 227 1.54 -7.94 -0.40
N ILE A 228 0.34 -8.25 0.11
CA ILE A 228 0.15 -8.76 1.48
C ILE A 228 0.40 -10.27 1.51
N GLY A 229 -0.25 -11.03 0.63
CA GLY A 229 -0.20 -12.50 0.64
C GLY A 229 -0.71 -13.08 1.96
N GLU A 230 0.10 -13.90 2.62
CA GLU A 230 -0.26 -14.54 3.89
C GLU A 230 0.24 -13.79 5.12
N ASN A 231 0.81 -12.59 4.94
CA ASN A 231 1.45 -11.81 5.99
C ASN A 231 0.54 -11.66 7.22
N GLY A 232 0.99 -12.22 8.34
CA GLY A 232 0.26 -12.18 9.60
C GLY A 232 0.26 -10.81 10.27
N LEU A 233 1.12 -9.88 9.88
CA LEU A 233 1.21 -8.55 10.50
C LEU A 233 0.22 -7.53 9.91
N ILE A 234 -0.45 -7.88 8.81
CA ILE A 234 -1.34 -6.97 8.07
C ILE A 234 -2.68 -7.66 7.81
N GLU A 235 -3.78 -6.94 8.00
CA GLU A 235 -5.09 -7.32 7.47
C GLU A 235 -5.67 -6.20 6.59
N VAL A 236 -6.59 -6.56 5.70
CA VAL A 236 -7.38 -5.62 4.92
C VAL A 236 -8.82 -5.71 5.37
N CYS A 237 -9.43 -4.57 5.68
CA CYS A 237 -10.83 -4.47 6.05
C CYS A 237 -11.56 -3.60 5.04
N VAL A 238 -12.57 -4.14 4.36
CA VAL A 238 -13.47 -3.35 3.51
C VAL A 238 -14.80 -3.11 4.25
N SER A 239 -15.24 -1.85 4.27
CA SER A 239 -16.53 -1.45 4.81
C SER A 239 -17.43 -0.97 3.67
N ASP A 240 -18.29 -1.87 3.18
CA ASP A 240 -19.28 -1.59 2.14
C ASP A 240 -20.48 -0.83 2.73
N ASN A 241 -20.71 0.39 2.24
CA ASN A 241 -21.74 1.29 2.75
C ASN A 241 -23.14 1.02 2.16
N ALA A 242 -23.54 -0.25 2.13
CA ALA A 242 -24.77 -0.72 1.50
C ALA A 242 -24.83 -0.43 -0.01
N SER A 243 -23.74 -0.73 -0.72
CA SER A 243 -23.69 -0.57 -2.18
C SER A 243 -24.77 -1.37 -2.90
N THR A 244 -25.28 -0.80 -3.97
CA THR A 244 -26.35 -1.36 -4.83
C THR A 244 -25.85 -1.79 -6.19
N ASP A 245 -24.57 -1.54 -6.50
CA ASP A 245 -23.88 -1.98 -7.72
C ASP A 245 -23.25 -3.38 -7.56
N GLU A 246 -22.28 -3.72 -8.42
CA GLU A 246 -21.57 -5.01 -8.39
C GLU A 246 -20.58 -5.16 -7.21
N THR A 247 -20.42 -4.15 -6.35
CA THR A 247 -19.47 -4.17 -5.22
C THR A 247 -19.57 -5.43 -4.35
N PRO A 248 -20.77 -5.91 -3.94
CA PRO A 248 -20.88 -7.14 -3.13
C PRO A 248 -20.36 -8.38 -3.86
N ARG A 249 -20.54 -8.46 -5.17
CA ARG A 249 -20.08 -9.58 -6.00
C ARG A 249 -18.56 -9.57 -6.13
N VAL A 250 -17.98 -8.39 -6.37
CA VAL A 250 -16.51 -8.20 -6.40
C VAL A 250 -15.91 -8.67 -5.08
N LEU A 251 -16.45 -8.22 -3.95
CA LEU A 251 -15.95 -8.59 -2.63
C LEU A 251 -16.06 -10.09 -2.34
N ALA A 252 -17.15 -10.74 -2.74
CA ALA A 252 -17.29 -12.19 -2.58
C ALA A 252 -16.17 -12.97 -3.30
N GLY A 253 -15.79 -12.54 -4.50
CA GLY A 253 -14.71 -13.17 -5.27
C GLY A 253 -13.33 -13.08 -4.59
N PHE A 254 -13.03 -11.97 -3.91
CA PHE A 254 -11.74 -11.81 -3.22
C PHE A 254 -11.69 -12.51 -1.86
N VAL A 255 -12.80 -12.53 -1.10
CA VAL A 255 -12.81 -13.14 0.25
C VAL A 255 -12.48 -14.62 0.22
N GLU A 256 -12.92 -15.34 -0.82
CA GLU A 256 -12.62 -16.77 -0.99
C GLU A 256 -11.12 -17.06 -1.19
N GLN A 257 -10.40 -16.13 -1.82
CA GLN A 257 -9.01 -16.31 -2.23
C GLN A 257 -8.01 -15.68 -1.25
N HIS A 258 -8.45 -14.74 -0.41
CA HIS A 258 -7.57 -13.93 0.43
C HIS A 258 -7.96 -14.00 1.91
N PRO A 259 -7.31 -14.85 2.73
CA PRO A 259 -7.64 -15.00 4.14
C PRO A 259 -7.32 -13.75 5.00
N ARG A 260 -6.64 -12.75 4.42
CA ARG A 260 -6.34 -11.46 5.03
C ARG A 260 -7.38 -10.38 4.75
N LEU A 261 -8.34 -10.64 3.86
CA LEU A 261 -9.43 -9.73 3.57
C LEU A 261 -10.62 -10.04 4.48
N ARG A 262 -11.11 -9.01 5.18
CA ARG A 262 -12.34 -9.03 5.96
C ARG A 262 -13.30 -7.98 5.43
N VAL A 263 -14.54 -8.37 5.25
CA VAL A 263 -15.57 -7.48 4.68
C VAL A 263 -16.71 -7.34 5.68
N ARG A 264 -17.16 -6.10 5.88
CA ARG A 264 -18.44 -5.80 6.52
C ARG A 264 -19.30 -5.01 5.56
N ARG A 265 -20.62 -5.19 5.66
CA ARG A 265 -21.60 -4.43 4.90
C ARG A 265 -22.58 -3.77 5.86
N ASN A 266 -22.78 -2.46 5.70
CA ASN A 266 -23.79 -1.71 6.45
C ASN A 266 -25.19 -2.12 6.00
N ALA A 267 -26.15 -2.06 6.92
CA ALA A 267 -27.56 -2.32 6.62
C ALA A 267 -28.19 -1.23 5.73
N ALA A 268 -27.67 -0.01 5.80
CA ALA A 268 -28.08 1.15 5.00
C ALA A 268 -26.86 2.05 4.74
N ASN A 269 -26.96 2.97 3.77
CA ASN A 269 -25.93 3.97 3.54
C ASN A 269 -25.90 4.95 4.73
N LEU A 270 -24.78 4.98 5.45
CA LEU A 270 -24.59 5.81 6.65
C LEU A 270 -24.00 7.20 6.34
N GLY A 271 -23.67 7.49 5.08
CA GLY A 271 -22.75 8.56 4.69
C GLY A 271 -21.28 8.16 4.89
N ALA A 272 -20.37 8.88 4.22
CA ALA A 272 -18.95 8.52 4.16
C ALA A 272 -18.28 8.49 5.55
N GLU A 273 -18.41 9.57 6.33
CA GLU A 273 -17.72 9.71 7.62
C GLU A 273 -18.17 8.67 8.66
N ARG A 274 -19.46 8.30 8.66
CA ARG A 274 -19.95 7.21 9.52
C ARG A 274 -19.44 5.85 9.05
N ASN A 275 -19.31 5.64 7.74
CA ASN A 275 -18.69 4.43 7.23
C ASN A 275 -17.22 4.30 7.65
N PHE A 276 -16.49 5.43 7.75
CA PHE A 276 -15.12 5.45 8.26
C PHE A 276 -15.08 5.09 9.75
N LEU A 277 -16.02 5.63 10.55
CA LEU A 277 -16.13 5.32 11.98
C LEU A 277 -16.30 3.82 12.24
N GLU A 278 -17.10 3.14 11.41
CA GLU A 278 -17.35 1.70 11.55
C GLU A 278 -16.09 0.84 11.35
N LEU A 279 -15.05 1.34 10.66
CA LEU A 279 -13.79 0.63 10.52
C LEU A 279 -13.02 0.55 11.85
N ILE A 280 -13.15 1.53 12.74
CA ILE A 280 -12.43 1.59 14.01
C ILE A 280 -12.75 0.36 14.89
N PRO A 281 -14.01 0.04 15.23
CA PRO A 281 -14.32 -1.16 16.02
C PRO A 281 -14.15 -2.46 15.23
N PHE A 282 -14.25 -2.45 13.90
CA PHE A 282 -14.13 -3.66 13.07
C PHE A 282 -12.70 -4.13 12.84
N ALA A 283 -11.75 -3.20 12.73
CA ALA A 283 -10.32 -3.47 12.62
C ALA A 283 -9.78 -4.19 13.86
N ARG A 284 -8.77 -5.05 13.68
CA ARG A 284 -8.01 -5.72 14.74
C ARG A 284 -6.60 -5.19 14.89
N GLY A 285 -6.09 -4.51 13.86
CA GLY A 285 -4.77 -3.92 13.85
C GLY A 285 -4.57 -2.93 14.99
N LYS A 286 -3.36 -2.89 15.57
CA LYS A 286 -2.99 -1.79 16.47
C LYS A 286 -3.15 -0.44 15.77
N PHE A 287 -2.68 -0.37 14.53
CA PHE A 287 -2.81 0.79 13.65
C PHE A 287 -3.89 0.57 12.61
N LEU A 288 -4.66 1.63 12.31
CA LEU A 288 -5.60 1.68 11.21
C LEU A 288 -5.08 2.68 10.17
N LYS A 289 -4.70 2.18 9.00
CA LYS A 289 -4.52 2.99 7.80
C LYS A 289 -5.88 3.20 7.15
N LEU A 290 -6.34 4.43 7.05
CA LEU A 290 -7.47 4.75 6.18
C LEU A 290 -6.98 4.76 4.72
N HIS A 291 -7.82 4.30 3.80
CA HIS A 291 -7.45 4.20 2.40
C HIS A 291 -8.66 4.34 1.49
N GLY A 292 -8.58 5.24 0.50
CA GLY A 292 -9.57 5.38 -0.56
C GLY A 292 -9.63 4.11 -1.42
N ASP A 293 -10.82 3.78 -1.91
CA ASP A 293 -11.02 2.68 -2.85
C ASP A 293 -10.57 3.03 -4.28
N ASP A 294 -10.24 4.30 -4.52
CA ASP A 294 -9.73 4.89 -5.76
C ASP A 294 -8.21 5.14 -5.73
N ASP A 295 -7.52 4.80 -4.65
CA ASP A 295 -6.07 4.81 -4.56
C ASP A 295 -5.50 3.39 -4.73
N PHE A 296 -4.50 3.24 -5.60
CA PHE A 296 -3.94 1.94 -5.98
C PHE A 296 -2.48 1.81 -5.52
N PHE A 297 -2.15 0.68 -4.90
CA PHE A 297 -0.78 0.44 -4.43
C PHE A 297 0.13 0.19 -5.63
N LEU A 298 1.22 0.97 -5.75
CA LEU A 298 2.28 0.61 -6.68
C LEU A 298 2.96 -0.69 -6.23
N PRO A 299 3.59 -1.46 -7.13
CA PRO A 299 4.35 -2.65 -6.74
C PRO A 299 5.37 -2.34 -5.64
N THR A 300 5.62 -3.30 -4.72
CA THR A 300 6.60 -3.20 -3.60
C THR A 300 6.31 -2.10 -2.57
N THR A 301 5.06 -1.65 -2.45
CA THR A 301 4.67 -0.57 -1.52
C THR A 301 4.43 -1.06 -0.09
N VAL A 302 3.92 -2.28 0.06
CA VAL A 302 3.47 -2.80 1.38
C VAL A 302 4.63 -2.99 2.36
N GLN A 303 5.81 -3.48 1.91
CA GLN A 303 6.95 -3.70 2.80
C GLN A 303 7.54 -2.39 3.36
N PRO A 304 7.83 -1.35 2.54
CA PRO A 304 8.23 -0.03 3.05
C PRO A 304 7.20 0.59 3.99
N LEU A 305 5.90 0.43 3.70
CA LEU A 305 4.83 0.90 4.57
C LEU A 305 4.87 0.22 5.95
N LEU A 306 5.01 -1.11 5.97
CA LEU A 306 5.12 -1.86 7.21
C LEU A 306 6.39 -1.47 8.00
N HIS A 307 7.51 -1.26 7.31
CA HIS A 307 8.74 -0.76 7.91
C HIS A 307 8.52 0.61 8.57
N ALA A 308 7.85 1.54 7.88
CA ALA A 308 7.54 2.87 8.41
C ALA A 308 6.70 2.78 9.70
N VAL A 309 5.64 1.96 9.70
CA VAL A 309 4.80 1.73 10.89
C VAL A 309 5.63 1.18 12.05
N LEU A 310 6.55 0.24 11.80
CA LEU A 310 7.41 -0.35 12.83
C LEU A 310 8.41 0.64 13.43
N GLN A 311 9.04 1.48 12.59
CA GLN A 311 9.98 2.51 13.05
C GLN A 311 9.27 3.60 13.85
N LEU A 312 8.03 3.92 13.48
CA LEU A 312 7.26 5.01 14.07
C LEU A 312 6.22 4.54 15.10
N ARG A 313 6.21 3.24 15.48
CA ARG A 313 5.17 2.57 16.29
C ARG A 313 4.86 3.14 17.69
N ASN A 314 5.65 4.10 18.16
CA ASN A 314 5.45 4.80 19.43
C ASN A 314 4.67 6.13 19.26
N ARG A 315 4.26 6.46 18.03
CA ARG A 315 3.49 7.67 17.68
C ARG A 315 2.03 7.32 17.48
N SER A 316 1.16 8.26 17.77
CA SER A 316 -0.30 8.08 17.67
C SER A 316 -0.83 8.33 16.26
N VAL A 317 -0.10 9.13 15.48
CA VAL A 317 -0.44 9.52 14.10
C VAL A 317 0.79 9.37 13.21
N LEU A 318 0.63 8.66 12.08
CA LEU A 318 1.59 8.68 10.98
C LEU A 318 0.90 9.28 9.76
N PHE A 319 1.49 10.35 9.23
CA PHE A 319 1.01 11.03 8.04
C PHE A 319 1.86 10.63 6.84
N LEU A 320 1.22 10.10 5.81
CA LEU A 320 1.84 9.76 4.54
C LEU A 320 1.73 10.96 3.63
N ASP A 321 2.86 11.56 3.30
CA ASP A 321 2.93 12.60 2.29
C ASP A 321 3.01 11.95 0.92
N ILE A 322 1.83 11.80 0.32
CA ILE A 322 1.65 11.22 -1.02
C ILE A 322 1.85 12.26 -2.14
N LEU A 323 2.14 13.52 -1.81
CA LEU A 323 2.33 14.59 -2.78
C LEU A 323 3.82 14.83 -3.09
N ARG A 324 4.72 14.43 -2.18
CA ARG A 324 6.17 14.49 -2.40
C ARG A 324 6.70 13.22 -3.04
N GLU A 325 7.62 13.39 -3.99
CA GLU A 325 8.34 12.27 -4.63
C GLU A 325 9.50 11.76 -3.78
N GLU A 326 10.15 12.64 -3.02
CA GLU A 326 11.30 12.27 -2.19
C GLU A 326 10.87 11.39 -1.00
N GLY A 327 11.53 10.24 -0.85
CA GLY A 327 11.27 9.29 0.22
C GLY A 327 11.95 9.68 1.53
N GLY A 328 11.32 9.35 2.67
CA GLY A 328 11.92 9.60 3.98
C GLY A 328 11.01 9.22 5.14
N LEU A 329 11.62 9.05 6.32
CA LEU A 329 10.92 8.91 7.59
C LEU A 329 11.37 10.03 8.53
N GLU A 330 10.43 10.87 8.93
CA GLU A 330 10.67 11.96 9.88
C GLU A 330 9.72 11.84 11.07
N ALA A 331 9.97 12.64 12.10
CA ALA A 331 9.13 12.72 13.27
C ALA A 331 8.97 14.17 13.70
N GLY A 332 7.81 14.47 14.26
CA GLY A 332 7.52 15.76 14.88
C GLY A 332 6.70 15.61 16.14
N GLU A 333 6.43 16.73 16.78
CA GLU A 333 5.72 16.80 18.04
C GLU A 333 4.78 17.99 18.07
N GLY A 334 3.54 17.77 18.50
CA GLY A 334 2.56 18.82 18.74
C GLY A 334 1.65 19.10 17.54
N MET A 335 0.51 19.72 17.83
CA MET A 335 -0.53 20.04 16.84
C MET A 335 -0.08 21.11 15.84
N ASP A 336 0.64 22.14 16.29
CA ASP A 336 1.10 23.24 15.44
C ASP A 336 2.09 22.76 14.37
N ASP A 337 3.00 21.87 14.78
CA ASP A 337 3.98 21.24 13.90
C ASP A 337 3.31 20.25 12.95
N PHE A 338 2.36 19.45 13.44
CA PHE A 338 1.58 18.58 12.56
C PHE A 338 0.82 19.40 11.50
N LEU A 339 0.15 20.48 11.92
CA LEU A 339 -0.57 21.36 11.01
C LEU A 339 0.35 22.03 9.99
N ARG A 340 1.59 22.38 10.39
CA ARG A 340 2.61 22.89 9.46
C ARG A 340 2.99 21.88 8.40
N GLU A 341 3.13 20.61 8.78
CA GLU A 341 3.65 19.55 7.89
C GLU A 341 2.58 18.91 7.01
N ALA A 342 1.38 18.69 7.56
CA ALA A 342 0.28 18.04 6.86
C ALA A 342 -0.70 19.04 6.23
N SER A 343 -0.97 20.16 6.90
CA SER A 343 -1.97 21.15 6.48
C SER A 343 -3.30 20.48 6.10
N PHE A 344 -4.07 21.06 5.18
CA PHE A 344 -5.33 20.52 4.67
C PHE A 344 -5.18 19.14 3.99
N ASN A 345 -3.95 18.70 3.68
CA ASN A 345 -3.71 17.36 3.12
C ASN A 345 -4.00 16.24 4.15
N ALA A 346 -4.09 16.55 5.44
CA ALA A 346 -4.64 15.62 6.44
C ALA A 346 -6.11 15.23 6.15
N GLY A 347 -6.79 16.00 5.29
CA GLY A 347 -8.11 15.68 4.76
C GLY A 347 -8.12 14.45 3.83
N PHE A 348 -7.00 14.11 3.19
CA PHE A 348 -6.91 12.92 2.35
C PHE A 348 -6.81 11.67 3.21
N ILE A 349 -7.85 10.83 3.21
CA ILE A 349 -7.92 9.66 4.10
C ILE A 349 -6.75 8.69 3.87
N THR A 350 -6.28 8.52 2.63
CA THR A 350 -5.16 7.64 2.28
C THR A 350 -3.85 8.06 2.95
N SER A 351 -3.74 9.33 3.34
CA SER A 351 -2.57 9.89 4.00
C SER A 351 -2.48 9.55 5.50
N LEU A 352 -3.44 8.81 6.07
CA LEU A 352 -3.53 8.63 7.52
C LEU A 352 -3.33 7.20 7.98
N ILE A 353 -2.43 7.01 8.93
CA ILE A 353 -2.33 5.83 9.80
C ILE A 353 -2.49 6.29 11.24
N LEU A 354 -3.48 5.74 11.93
CA LEU A 354 -3.89 6.18 13.25
C LEU A 354 -3.72 5.03 14.26
N ASP A 355 -3.31 5.35 15.49
CA ASP A 355 -3.35 4.41 16.61
C ASP A 355 -4.80 4.09 16.95
N ARG A 356 -5.26 2.94 16.46
CA ARG A 356 -6.64 2.51 16.54
C ARG A 356 -7.00 2.02 17.93
N GLU A 357 -6.06 1.42 18.65
CA GLU A 357 -6.26 1.05 20.07
C GLU A 357 -6.49 2.30 20.92
N ALA A 358 -5.74 3.39 20.68
CA ALA A 358 -5.97 4.66 21.36
C ALA A 358 -7.35 5.26 21.03
N LEU A 359 -7.80 5.18 19.77
CA LEU A 359 -9.11 5.66 19.34
C LEU A 359 -10.28 4.92 19.99
N LEU A 360 -10.21 3.59 20.13
CA LEU A 360 -11.28 2.80 20.78
C LEU A 360 -11.63 3.29 22.19
N GLY A 361 -10.62 3.81 22.91
CA GLY A 361 -10.79 4.35 24.27
C GLY A 361 -11.22 5.82 24.31
N MET A 362 -11.75 6.37 23.22
CA MET A 362 -12.18 7.77 23.13
C MET A 362 -13.68 7.90 22.90
N GLU A 363 -14.30 8.82 23.65
CA GLU A 363 -15.67 9.25 23.39
C GLU A 363 -15.73 10.42 22.40
N GLY A 364 -16.88 10.57 21.73
CA GLY A 364 -17.16 11.69 20.83
C GLY A 364 -16.29 11.71 19.58
N LEU A 365 -16.01 10.53 19.01
CA LEU A 365 -15.34 10.41 17.71
C LEU A 365 -16.25 10.84 16.55
N ASP A 366 -17.54 10.95 16.77
CA ASP A 366 -18.56 11.35 15.81
C ASP A 366 -18.98 12.83 15.89
N ARG A 367 -18.34 13.61 16.77
CA ARG A 367 -18.70 15.01 17.06
C ARG A 367 -18.71 15.93 15.84
N HIS A 368 -17.92 15.61 14.82
CA HIS A 368 -17.78 16.40 13.60
C HIS A 368 -18.32 15.66 12.37
N VAL A 369 -19.12 14.62 12.54
CA VAL A 369 -19.85 14.00 11.42
C VAL A 369 -20.78 15.03 10.78
N GLY A 370 -20.70 15.15 9.47
CA GLY A 370 -21.34 16.20 8.66
C GLY A 370 -20.34 17.27 8.20
N SER A 371 -19.12 17.32 8.74
CA SER A 371 -18.10 18.28 8.32
C SER A 371 -17.36 17.89 7.03
N GLY A 372 -17.34 16.60 6.69
CA GLY A 372 -16.44 16.05 5.67
C GLY A 372 -15.02 15.75 6.17
N PHE A 373 -14.68 16.17 7.40
CA PHE A 373 -13.35 16.09 7.99
C PHE A 373 -13.35 15.46 9.39
N ASN A 374 -14.35 14.63 9.74
CA ASN A 374 -14.41 13.99 11.05
C ASN A 374 -13.17 13.11 11.36
N HIS A 375 -12.50 12.56 10.36
CA HIS A 375 -11.22 11.84 10.54
C HIS A 375 -10.06 12.77 10.95
N VAL A 376 -10.08 14.04 10.52
CA VAL A 376 -9.12 15.05 10.98
C VAL A 376 -9.32 15.33 12.47
N HIS A 377 -10.56 15.34 12.96
CA HIS A 377 -10.83 15.40 14.40
C HIS A 377 -10.15 14.25 15.16
N TRP A 378 -10.14 13.02 14.62
CA TRP A 378 -9.45 11.89 15.26
C TRP A 378 -7.95 12.12 15.36
N VAL A 379 -7.33 12.67 14.31
CA VAL A 379 -5.91 13.04 14.30
C VAL A 379 -5.59 13.98 15.46
N TYR A 380 -6.32 15.09 15.60
CA TYR A 380 -6.05 16.05 16.67
C TYR A 380 -6.42 15.52 18.06
N ARG A 381 -7.43 14.63 18.19
CA ARG A 381 -7.70 13.92 19.46
C ARG A 381 -6.55 12.99 19.87
N LEU A 382 -5.90 12.34 18.90
CA LEU A 382 -4.73 11.51 19.13
C LEU A 382 -3.52 12.35 19.54
N LEU A 383 -3.29 13.48 18.86
CA LEU A 383 -2.22 14.43 19.19
C LEU A 383 -2.42 15.10 20.55
N GLU A 384 -3.67 15.33 20.99
CA GLU A 384 -3.98 15.84 22.32
C GLU A 384 -3.54 14.87 23.43
N ARG A 385 -3.63 13.55 23.18
CA ARG A 385 -3.21 12.52 24.15
C ARG A 385 -1.74 12.16 24.07
N ASN A 386 -1.19 12.08 22.85
CA ASN A 386 0.20 11.80 22.57
C ASN A 386 0.65 12.71 21.42
N PRO A 387 1.43 13.76 21.69
CA PRO A 387 1.75 14.79 20.70
C PRO A 387 2.74 14.28 19.63
N LEU A 388 3.32 13.09 19.79
CA LEU A 388 4.29 12.54 18.84
C LEU A 388 3.61 12.03 17.58
N PHE A 389 4.06 12.54 16.43
CA PHE A 389 3.65 12.06 15.10
C PHE A 389 4.84 11.65 14.25
N GLY A 390 4.54 10.89 13.20
CA GLY A 390 5.49 10.45 12.19
C GLY A 390 5.11 10.94 10.81
N LEU A 391 6.11 11.20 9.98
CA LEU A 391 5.92 11.59 8.58
C LEU A 391 6.56 10.52 7.71
N VAL A 392 5.79 10.02 6.76
CA VAL A 392 6.22 9.03 5.77
C VAL A 392 6.19 9.72 4.42
N ARG A 393 7.35 10.13 3.91
CA ARG A 393 7.46 10.84 2.62
C ARG A 393 7.67 9.85 1.47
N GLY A 394 7.23 10.26 0.28
CA GLY A 394 7.42 9.53 -0.97
C GLY A 394 6.11 8.87 -1.42
N ASN A 395 5.55 9.37 -2.52
CA ASN A 395 4.35 8.78 -3.12
C ASN A 395 4.61 7.34 -3.58
N ARG A 396 3.74 6.43 -3.16
CA ARG A 396 3.75 5.02 -3.55
C ARG A 396 2.39 4.53 -4.03
N PHE A 397 1.53 5.47 -4.44
CA PHE A 397 0.18 5.21 -4.90
C PHE A 397 -0.05 5.86 -6.26
N SER A 398 -0.81 5.18 -7.12
CA SER A 398 -1.54 5.84 -8.20
C SER A 398 -3.00 6.03 -7.77
N HIS A 399 -3.78 6.76 -8.56
CA HIS A 399 -5.17 7.08 -8.20
C HIS A 399 -6.04 7.12 -9.45
N ALA A 400 -7.34 6.88 -9.26
CA ALA A 400 -8.36 7.22 -10.24
C ALA A 400 -8.82 8.67 -10.03
N TYR A 401 -9.01 9.42 -11.12
CA TYR A 401 -9.63 10.73 -11.04
C TYR A 401 -11.15 10.57 -10.93
N ASN A 402 -11.70 11.03 -9.80
CA ASN A 402 -13.13 11.11 -9.55
C ASN A 402 -13.53 12.58 -9.46
N GLU A 403 -14.39 13.03 -10.37
CA GLU A 403 -14.85 14.42 -10.38
C GLU A 403 -15.61 14.73 -9.08
N PRO A 404 -15.20 15.77 -8.32
CA PRO A 404 -15.88 16.09 -7.08
C PRO A 404 -17.27 16.67 -7.33
N ALA A 405 -18.30 16.06 -6.73
CA ALA A 405 -19.69 16.46 -6.94
C ALA A 405 -20.53 16.28 -5.67
N GLY A 406 -21.65 17.01 -5.59
CA GLY A 406 -22.67 16.81 -4.57
C GLY A 406 -22.41 17.48 -3.22
N TYR A 407 -21.51 18.46 -3.17
CA TYR A 407 -21.27 19.29 -1.97
C TYR A 407 -21.05 20.76 -2.34
N ASN A 408 -21.34 21.65 -1.39
CA ASN A 408 -20.98 23.06 -1.48
C ASN A 408 -19.51 23.25 -1.10
N PHE A 409 -18.73 23.88 -1.97
CA PHE A 409 -17.27 23.98 -1.85
C PHE A 409 -16.83 24.75 -0.60
N GLY A 410 -17.50 25.87 -0.30
CA GLY A 410 -17.21 26.68 0.88
C GLY A 410 -17.57 25.94 2.18
N ASP A 411 -18.75 25.30 2.20
CA ASP A 411 -19.18 24.52 3.37
C ASP A 411 -18.23 23.36 3.67
N TYR A 412 -17.78 22.65 2.64
CA TYR A 412 -16.89 21.52 2.80
C TYR A 412 -15.49 21.99 3.25
N PHE A 413 -14.77 22.72 2.38
CA PHE A 413 -13.34 22.98 2.59
C PHE A 413 -13.03 24.12 3.54
N ILE A 414 -13.94 25.07 3.75
CA ILE A 414 -13.74 26.15 4.73
C ILE A 414 -14.45 25.79 6.02
N ARG A 415 -15.79 25.74 6.02
CA ARG A 415 -16.56 25.61 7.25
C ARG A 415 -16.26 24.29 7.95
N GLY A 416 -16.39 23.17 7.25
CA GLY A 416 -16.16 21.82 7.80
C GLY A 416 -14.76 21.67 8.39
N TYR A 417 -13.73 21.97 7.59
CA TYR A 417 -12.33 21.84 8.02
C TYR A 417 -11.95 22.80 9.17
N LEU A 418 -12.27 24.09 9.06
CA LEU A 418 -11.88 25.07 10.07
C LEU A 418 -12.67 24.92 11.38
N GLN A 419 -13.92 24.43 11.34
CA GLN A 419 -14.67 24.10 12.57
C GLN A 419 -14.02 22.95 13.34
N VAL A 420 -13.51 21.94 12.62
CA VAL A 420 -12.74 20.84 13.25
C VAL A 420 -11.51 21.39 13.95
N LEU A 421 -10.65 22.13 13.23
CA LEU A 421 -9.43 22.70 13.82
C LEU A 421 -9.72 23.69 14.95
N GLY A 422 -10.73 24.55 14.77
CA GLY A 422 -11.16 25.52 15.77
C GLY A 422 -11.57 24.88 17.10
N SER A 423 -12.08 23.63 17.08
CA SER A 423 -12.42 22.89 18.31
C SER A 423 -11.20 22.50 19.18
N PHE A 424 -9.98 22.66 18.65
CA PHE A 424 -8.71 22.45 19.33
C PHE A 424 -7.95 23.75 19.64
N ALA A 425 -8.48 24.91 19.26
CA ALA A 425 -7.89 26.19 19.59
C ALA A 425 -7.74 26.34 21.12
N GLY A 426 -6.52 26.62 21.57
CA GLY A 426 -6.21 26.71 23.01
C GLY A 426 -6.15 25.36 23.75
N ARG A 427 -6.29 24.22 23.05
CA ARG A 427 -6.14 22.85 23.57
C ARG A 427 -4.89 22.14 23.02
N GLY A 428 -3.88 22.93 22.66
CA GLY A 428 -2.64 22.45 22.04
C GLY A 428 -2.42 22.98 20.63
N LEU A 429 -3.47 23.50 19.98
CA LEU A 429 -3.36 24.21 18.70
C LEU A 429 -3.37 25.73 18.93
N GLY A 430 -2.28 26.39 18.50
CA GLY A 430 -2.04 27.82 18.65
C GLY A 430 -2.84 28.67 17.67
N SER A 431 -3.19 29.89 18.08
CA SER A 431 -3.92 30.85 17.24
C SER A 431 -3.09 31.29 16.02
N GLU A 432 -1.77 31.41 16.16
CA GLU A 432 -0.86 31.74 15.04
C GLU A 432 -0.80 30.61 14.02
N ALA A 433 -0.78 29.34 14.47
CA ALA A 433 -0.81 28.19 13.58
C ALA A 433 -2.13 28.10 12.80
N LEU A 434 -3.26 28.36 13.47
CA LEU A 434 -4.58 28.43 12.85
C LEU A 434 -4.69 29.57 11.82
N SER A 435 -4.23 30.77 12.17
CA SER A 435 -4.19 31.91 11.24
C SER A 435 -3.32 31.60 10.02
N ARG A 436 -2.13 31.01 10.21
CA ARG A 436 -1.28 30.57 9.10
C ARG A 436 -1.98 29.53 8.21
N GLU A 437 -2.65 28.54 8.80
CA GLU A 437 -3.35 27.51 8.03
C GLU A 437 -4.49 28.09 7.20
N LYS A 438 -5.29 29.00 7.77
CA LYS A 438 -6.33 29.72 7.02
C LYS A 438 -5.75 30.42 5.80
N LEU A 439 -4.61 31.11 5.94
CA LEU A 439 -3.94 31.74 4.80
C LEU A 439 -3.52 30.71 3.74
N LEU A 440 -2.92 29.59 4.15
CA LEU A 440 -2.51 28.52 3.24
C LEU A 440 -3.69 27.88 2.53
N LEU A 441 -4.80 27.65 3.23
CA LEU A 441 -6.03 27.11 2.66
C LEU A 441 -6.56 28.01 1.54
N VAL A 442 -6.51 29.33 1.72
CA VAL A 442 -6.91 30.28 0.67
C VAL A 442 -5.96 30.22 -0.52
N GLN A 443 -4.65 30.28 -0.26
CA GLN A 443 -3.62 30.39 -1.29
C GLN A 443 -3.43 29.11 -2.10
N ASN A 444 -3.53 27.95 -1.46
CA ASN A 444 -3.12 26.66 -2.04
C ASN A 444 -4.30 25.74 -2.38
N LEU A 445 -5.50 26.02 -1.86
CA LEU A 445 -6.69 25.23 -2.18
C LEU A 445 -7.80 26.08 -2.80
N VAL A 446 -8.30 27.10 -2.09
CA VAL A 446 -9.47 27.87 -2.53
C VAL A 446 -9.23 28.59 -3.85
N LEU A 447 -8.21 29.46 -3.93
CA LEU A 447 -7.96 30.25 -5.14
C LEU A 447 -7.56 29.36 -6.34
N PRO A 448 -6.67 28.37 -6.19
CA PRO A 448 -6.38 27.43 -7.28
C PRO A 448 -7.60 26.65 -7.76
N TRP A 449 -8.46 26.17 -6.84
CA TRP A 449 -9.65 25.40 -7.20
C TRP A 449 -10.68 26.23 -7.96
N LEU A 450 -10.96 27.47 -7.51
CA LEU A 450 -11.88 28.37 -8.21
C LEU A 450 -11.36 28.69 -9.62
N LYS A 451 -10.05 28.91 -9.76
CA LYS A 451 -9.40 29.13 -11.05
C LYS A 451 -9.50 27.89 -11.96
N GLN A 452 -9.21 26.70 -11.43
CA GLN A 452 -9.33 25.45 -12.20
C GLN A 452 -10.78 25.21 -12.62
N SER A 453 -11.73 25.44 -11.72
CA SER A 453 -13.17 25.32 -12.00
C SER A 453 -13.61 26.26 -13.13
N GLU A 454 -13.04 27.46 -13.19
CA GLU A 454 -13.25 28.41 -14.28
C GLU A 454 -12.65 27.90 -15.61
N GLU A 455 -11.39 27.43 -15.57
CA GLU A 455 -10.65 27.00 -16.77
C GLU A 455 -11.17 25.70 -17.38
N GLU A 456 -11.66 24.78 -16.56
CA GLU A 456 -12.13 23.45 -16.96
C GLU A 456 -13.66 23.32 -17.00
N GLY A 457 -14.41 24.36 -16.64
CA GLY A 457 -15.87 24.36 -16.66
C GLY A 457 -16.50 23.45 -15.60
N LEU A 458 -15.86 23.31 -14.42
CA LEU A 458 -16.34 22.41 -13.37
C LEU A 458 -17.63 22.93 -12.71
N GLY A 459 -18.55 22.00 -12.41
CA GLY A 459 -19.83 22.25 -11.73
C GLY A 459 -19.74 22.59 -10.25
N THR A 460 -18.70 23.31 -9.81
CA THR A 460 -18.41 23.61 -8.40
C THR A 460 -19.50 24.47 -7.75
N ASP A 461 -20.25 23.94 -6.79
CA ASP A 461 -21.21 24.74 -6.03
C ASP A 461 -20.49 25.72 -5.09
N VAL A 462 -20.69 27.01 -5.31
CA VAL A 462 -20.12 28.13 -4.54
C VAL A 462 -21.21 29.02 -3.92
N ALA A 463 -22.44 28.53 -3.82
CA ALA A 463 -23.53 29.30 -3.22
C ALA A 463 -23.17 29.72 -1.78
N GLY A 464 -23.36 31.00 -1.45
CA GLY A 464 -23.06 31.54 -0.11
C GLY A 464 -21.57 31.58 0.25
N PHE A 465 -20.65 31.39 -0.70
CA PHE A 465 -19.21 31.31 -0.41
C PHE A 465 -18.67 32.57 0.28
N GLU A 466 -19.09 33.77 -0.14
CA GLU A 466 -18.64 35.01 0.50
C GLU A 466 -19.03 35.10 1.98
N ASP A 467 -20.24 34.68 2.34
CA ASP A 467 -20.73 34.71 3.72
C ASP A 467 -19.94 33.72 4.59
N ILE A 468 -19.69 32.51 4.07
CA ILE A 468 -18.85 31.49 4.72
C ILE A 468 -17.42 32.01 4.89
N PHE A 469 -16.89 32.68 3.87
CA PHE A 469 -15.55 33.26 3.93
C PHE A 469 -15.48 34.37 4.98
N GLU A 470 -16.45 35.28 5.03
CA GLU A 470 -16.50 36.34 6.03
C GLU A 470 -16.67 35.78 7.46
N GLU A 471 -17.49 34.75 7.65
CA GLU A 471 -17.68 34.05 8.93
C GLU A 471 -16.35 33.58 9.54
N HIS A 472 -15.46 33.01 8.72
CA HIS A 472 -14.24 32.36 9.20
C HIS A 472 -12.97 33.24 9.13
N TYR A 473 -12.96 34.27 8.30
CA TYR A 473 -11.75 35.06 8.02
C TYR A 473 -11.81 36.52 8.46
N ARG A 474 -12.96 37.07 8.88
CA ARG A 474 -13.13 38.50 9.20
C ARG A 474 -12.12 39.08 10.19
N ASP A 475 -11.63 38.25 11.12
CA ASP A 475 -10.73 38.68 12.19
C ASP A 475 -9.24 38.49 11.82
N GLU A 476 -8.95 37.96 10.62
CA GLU A 476 -7.59 37.73 10.14
C GLU A 476 -6.95 39.02 9.60
N PRO A 477 -5.64 39.27 9.82
CA PRO A 477 -4.98 40.51 9.42
C PRO A 477 -4.94 40.71 7.89
N TYR A 478 -5.06 39.64 7.12
CA TYR A 478 -5.04 39.63 5.65
C TYR A 478 -6.44 39.52 5.04
N PHE A 479 -7.51 39.64 5.83
CA PHE A 479 -8.90 39.43 5.39
C PHE A 479 -9.27 40.25 4.15
N GLU A 480 -9.06 41.56 4.19
CA GLU A 480 -9.47 42.47 3.11
C GLU A 480 -8.78 42.14 1.78
N GLU A 481 -7.49 41.80 1.83
CA GLU A 481 -6.73 41.39 0.65
C GLU A 481 -7.21 40.04 0.11
N ALA A 482 -7.37 39.04 0.99
CA ALA A 482 -7.84 37.71 0.60
C ALA A 482 -9.27 37.76 0.03
N ARG A 483 -10.17 38.53 0.65
CA ARG A 483 -11.54 38.75 0.19
C ARG A 483 -11.58 39.33 -1.22
N LYS A 484 -10.70 40.29 -1.54
CA LYS A 484 -10.60 40.87 -2.89
C LYS A 484 -10.24 39.81 -3.93
N HIS A 485 -9.28 38.93 -3.63
CA HIS A 485 -8.89 37.85 -4.54
C HIS A 485 -10.00 36.80 -4.71
N VAL A 486 -10.66 36.40 -3.62
CA VAL A 486 -11.79 35.46 -3.65
C VAL A 486 -12.93 36.02 -4.48
N ARG A 487 -13.33 37.28 -4.27
CA ARG A 487 -14.38 37.94 -5.06
C ARG A 487 -14.07 37.97 -6.55
N HIS A 488 -12.83 38.31 -6.89
CA HIS A 488 -12.39 38.33 -8.27
C HIS A 488 -12.45 36.93 -8.90
N ALA A 489 -12.07 35.88 -8.17
CA ALA A 489 -12.16 34.50 -8.65
C ALA A 489 -13.61 34.02 -8.83
N LEU A 490 -14.51 34.33 -7.87
CA LEU A 490 -15.92 34.00 -7.96
C LEU A 490 -16.60 34.68 -9.15
N ALA A 491 -16.36 35.98 -9.36
CA ALA A 491 -16.93 36.73 -10.49
C ALA A 491 -16.50 36.13 -11.85
N ARG A 492 -15.25 35.67 -11.97
CA ARG A 492 -14.77 35.01 -13.19
C ARG A 492 -15.43 33.64 -13.42
N LEU A 493 -15.67 32.88 -12.36
CA LEU A 493 -16.37 31.60 -12.41
C LEU A 493 -17.85 31.77 -12.80
N GLU A 494 -18.50 32.85 -12.34
CA GLU A 494 -19.86 33.21 -12.77
C GLU A 494 -19.88 33.64 -14.25
N ASP A 495 -18.96 34.52 -14.65
CA ASP A 495 -18.81 34.96 -16.04
C ASP A 495 -18.55 33.80 -17.01
N SER A 496 -17.80 32.76 -16.61
CA SER A 496 -17.53 31.60 -17.45
C SER A 496 -18.79 30.74 -17.64
N ARG A 497 -19.60 30.57 -16.59
CA ARG A 497 -20.89 29.85 -16.65
C ARG A 497 -21.89 30.53 -17.56
N ASP A 498 -21.95 31.86 -17.52
CA ASP A 498 -22.85 32.64 -18.38
C ASP A 498 -22.45 32.57 -19.86
N ARG A 499 -21.17 32.30 -20.18
CA ARG A 499 -20.68 32.13 -21.56
C ARG A 499 -20.93 30.73 -22.14
N GLU A 500 -21.08 29.71 -21.29
CA GLU A 500 -21.35 28.33 -21.71
C GLU A 500 -22.85 28.01 -21.81
N ALA A 501 -23.73 28.88 -21.29
CA ALA A 501 -25.18 28.73 -21.48
C ALA A 501 -25.57 28.91 -22.96
N PRO A 502 -26.23 27.92 -23.61
CA PRO A 502 -26.70 28.10 -24.98
C PRO A 502 -27.72 29.25 -25.04
N PRO A 503 -27.72 30.07 -26.11
CA PRO A 503 -28.67 31.18 -26.21
C PRO A 503 -30.09 30.63 -26.12
N ALA A 504 -30.89 31.21 -25.22
CA ALA A 504 -32.29 30.89 -25.07
C ALA A 504 -32.96 30.89 -26.45
N SER A 505 -33.54 29.75 -26.82
CA SER A 505 -34.34 29.63 -28.04
C SER A 505 -35.44 30.70 -28.00
N PRO A 506 -35.58 31.57 -29.02
CA PRO A 506 -36.64 32.56 -29.01
C PRO A 506 -37.99 31.85 -29.01
N ASP A 507 -38.88 32.31 -28.14
CA ASP A 507 -40.29 31.95 -28.07
C ASP A 507 -40.90 31.79 -29.47
N ARG A 508 -41.43 30.59 -29.74
CA ARG A 508 -42.41 30.41 -30.80
C ARG A 508 -43.79 30.54 -30.19
N ASP A 509 -44.23 31.78 -30.05
CA ASP A 509 -45.64 32.12 -30.12
C ASP A 509 -45.94 32.83 -31.44
N ALA A 510 -47.14 32.52 -31.96
CA ALA A 510 -47.90 33.16 -33.04
C ALA A 510 -47.90 32.49 -34.43
N ASN A 511 -49.07 31.89 -34.72
CA ASN A 511 -49.87 31.99 -35.95
C ASN A 511 -49.24 31.70 -37.33
N GLY A 512 -49.79 30.70 -38.02
CA GLY A 512 -49.72 30.57 -39.48
C GLY A 512 -49.65 29.13 -39.96
#